data_AF-A0A3E0KC03-F1
#
_entry.id   AF-A0A3E0KC03-F1
#
_cell.length_a   1.000
_cell.length_b   1.000
_cell.length_c   1.000
_cell.angle_alpha   90.00
_cell.angle_beta   90.00
_cell.angle_gamma   90.00
#
_symmetry.space_group_name_H-M   'P 1'
#
loop_
_entity.id
_entity.type
_entity.pdbx_description
1 polymer ?
#
loop_
_entity_poly.entity_id
_entity_poly.type
_entity_poly.pdbx_seq_one_letter_code
_entity_poly.pdbx_strand_id
1 'polypeptide(L)'
;LIEEFNAVHRSGYGLDDSTDLDFFVGTNASDIDLSKDIYDSLSKIAASSGVGTPGDGSNALRLASVYTEPVAALGGVTMRDFFTSLVSGIGVAAQKADNMVDSQAVLVEHLQNRRDGISGVSLDEEMVDMIRFQQAYAAAARVVTAMDEALDTIISRMGIVGR
;
A
#
# COMPACT_ATOMS: atom_id res chain seq x y z
N LEU A 1 8.57 -24.97 15.52
CA LEU A 1 7.76 -25.98 14.78
C LEU A 1 8.55 -27.26 14.59
N ILE A 2 9.70 -27.22 13.92
CA ILE A 2 10.59 -28.39 13.74
C ILE A 2 10.89 -29.06 15.08
N GLU A 3 11.43 -28.31 16.03
CA GLU A 3 11.80 -28.83 17.36
C GLU A 3 10.59 -29.42 18.11
N GLU A 4 9.48 -28.68 18.19
CA GLU A 4 8.26 -29.09 18.89
C GLU A 4 7.62 -30.34 18.27
N PHE A 5 7.55 -30.40 16.93
CA PHE A 5 7.01 -31.56 16.22
C PHE A 5 7.91 -32.78 16.39
N ASN A 6 9.23 -32.59 16.25
CA ASN A 6 10.21 -33.66 16.45
C ASN A 6 10.24 -34.14 17.90
N ALA A 7 10.00 -33.27 18.89
CA ALA A 7 9.91 -33.69 20.29
C ALA A 7 8.76 -34.68 20.52
N VAL A 8 7.60 -34.42 19.91
CA VAL A 8 6.45 -35.36 19.98
C VAL A 8 6.72 -36.62 19.15
N HIS A 9 7.33 -36.49 17.97
CA HIS A 9 7.64 -37.63 17.10
C HIS A 9 8.62 -38.60 17.77
N ARG A 10 9.70 -38.08 18.38
CA ARG A 10 10.69 -38.88 19.12
C ARG A 10 10.08 -39.64 20.30
N SER A 11 8.96 -39.16 20.87
CA SER A 11 8.25 -39.82 21.96
C SER A 11 7.33 -40.98 21.54
N GLY A 12 7.13 -41.17 20.23
CA GLY A 12 6.28 -42.23 19.68
C GLY A 12 7.06 -43.41 19.11
N TYR A 13 6.31 -44.34 18.51
CA TYR A 13 6.84 -45.54 17.88
C TYR A 13 6.29 -45.72 16.47
N GLY A 14 7.17 -46.09 15.55
CA GLY A 14 6.86 -46.49 14.19
C GLY A 14 6.25 -47.89 14.13
N LEU A 15 5.75 -48.26 12.94
CA LEU A 15 5.23 -49.59 12.67
C LEU A 15 6.30 -50.70 12.77
N ASP A 16 7.57 -50.33 12.61
CA ASP A 16 8.74 -51.19 12.78
C ASP A 16 9.38 -51.09 14.17
N ASP A 17 8.65 -50.54 15.15
CA ASP A 17 9.09 -50.25 16.51
C ASP A 17 10.27 -49.26 16.61
N SER A 18 10.61 -48.55 15.53
CA SER A 18 11.56 -47.45 15.59
C SER A 18 11.03 -46.30 16.47
N THR A 19 11.93 -45.66 17.20
CA THR A 19 11.63 -44.54 18.11
C THR A 19 12.81 -43.58 18.14
N ASP A 20 12.63 -42.42 18.76
CA ASP A 20 13.66 -41.39 18.89
C ASP A 20 14.24 -40.90 17.55
N LEU A 21 13.41 -40.92 16.50
CA LEU A 21 13.75 -40.37 15.19
C LEU A 21 13.14 -38.98 15.02
N ASP A 22 13.86 -38.10 14.33
CA ASP A 22 13.33 -36.81 13.90
C ASP A 22 12.46 -36.98 12.65
N PHE A 23 11.33 -36.28 12.60
CA PHE A 23 10.49 -36.25 11.41
C PHE A 23 10.99 -35.21 10.41
N PHE A 24 11.30 -34.00 10.91
CA PHE A 24 11.85 -32.91 10.12
C PHE A 24 13.33 -32.70 10.41
N VAL A 25 14.08 -32.27 9.41
CA VAL A 25 15.44 -31.73 9.53
C VAL A 25 15.45 -30.26 9.11
N GLY A 26 16.53 -29.55 9.42
CA GLY A 26 16.65 -28.11 9.18
C GLY A 26 16.58 -27.28 10.47
N THR A 27 16.75 -25.97 10.33
CA THR A 27 16.82 -25.04 11.47
C THR A 27 15.68 -24.03 11.50
N ASN A 28 15.10 -23.73 10.35
CA ASN A 28 14.10 -22.68 10.17
C ASN A 28 13.16 -22.98 8.98
N ALA A 29 12.30 -22.02 8.63
CA ALA A 29 11.30 -22.22 7.58
C ALA A 29 11.89 -22.31 6.16
N SER A 30 13.13 -21.85 5.94
CA SER A 30 13.77 -21.85 4.62
C SER A 30 14.50 -23.15 4.28
N ASP A 31 14.91 -23.92 5.30
CA ASP A 31 15.69 -25.16 5.17
C ASP A 31 14.98 -26.38 5.78
N ILE A 32 13.72 -26.23 6.18
CA ILE A 32 12.90 -27.35 6.67
C ILE A 32 12.73 -28.41 5.59
N ASP A 33 13.06 -29.66 5.93
CA ASP A 33 12.91 -30.81 5.04
C ASP A 33 12.52 -32.07 5.83
N LEU A 34 12.13 -33.13 5.13
CA LEU A 34 11.86 -34.44 5.73
C LEU A 34 13.18 -35.14 6.08
N SER A 35 13.23 -35.82 7.23
CA SER A 35 14.40 -36.61 7.58
C SER A 35 14.57 -37.79 6.61
N LYS A 36 15.83 -38.13 6.31
CA LYS A 36 16.15 -39.26 5.43
C LYS A 36 15.59 -40.58 5.95
N ASP A 37 15.54 -40.75 7.27
CA ASP A 37 14.95 -41.93 7.90
C ASP A 37 13.48 -42.11 7.54
N ILE A 38 12.68 -41.04 7.62
CA ILE A 38 11.25 -41.08 7.24
C ILE A 38 11.09 -41.19 5.73
N TYR A 39 11.93 -40.52 4.94
CA TYR A 39 11.90 -40.60 3.49
C TYR A 39 12.17 -42.02 2.98
N ASP A 40 13.19 -42.67 3.53
CA ASP A 40 13.61 -44.01 3.12
C ASP A 40 12.65 -45.10 3.61
N SER A 41 11.95 -44.90 4.73
CA SER A 41 10.91 -45.82 5.21
C SER A 41 9.78 -45.14 5.98
N LEU A 42 8.58 -45.17 5.40
CA LEU A 42 7.36 -44.67 6.04
C LEU A 42 6.94 -45.48 7.28
N SER A 43 7.47 -46.70 7.47
CA SER A 43 7.27 -47.47 8.71
C SER A 43 7.79 -46.75 9.94
N LYS A 44 8.74 -45.83 9.77
CA LYS A 44 9.38 -45.09 10.86
C LYS A 44 8.59 -43.87 11.33
N ILE A 45 7.42 -43.59 10.73
CA ILE A 45 6.54 -42.53 11.21
C ILE A 45 5.96 -42.95 12.56
N ALA A 46 6.35 -42.22 13.60
CA ALA A 46 6.04 -42.52 14.99
C ALA A 46 4.60 -42.18 15.37
N ALA A 47 3.62 -42.90 14.81
CA ALA A 47 2.20 -42.66 15.00
C ALA A 47 1.61 -43.25 16.30
N SER A 48 2.25 -44.28 16.86
CA SER A 48 1.80 -44.97 18.08
C SER A 48 2.49 -44.44 19.33
N SER A 49 1.83 -44.57 20.49
CA SER A 49 2.42 -44.28 21.81
C SER A 49 3.03 -45.51 22.49
N GLY A 50 3.00 -46.69 21.84
CA GLY A 50 3.51 -47.94 22.38
C GLY A 50 4.27 -48.80 21.37
N VAL A 51 5.11 -49.70 21.88
CA VAL A 51 5.83 -50.70 21.08
C VAL A 51 4.87 -51.82 20.70
N GLY A 52 4.91 -52.28 19.46
CA GLY A 52 4.14 -53.44 19.02
C GLY A 52 2.63 -53.21 19.02
N THR A 53 2.18 -51.96 18.91
CA THR A 53 0.76 -51.59 18.84
C THR A 53 0.33 -51.08 17.45
N PRO A 54 0.36 -51.92 16.39
CA PRO A 54 -0.21 -51.55 15.09
C PRO A 54 -1.66 -51.10 15.19
N GLY A 55 -1.97 -49.94 14.62
CA GLY A 55 -3.31 -49.34 14.62
C GLY A 55 -3.55 -48.32 15.73
N ASP A 56 -2.61 -48.14 16.67
CA ASP A 56 -2.65 -47.04 17.62
C ASP A 56 -2.20 -45.73 16.95
N GLY A 57 -3.13 -44.78 16.82
CA GLY A 57 -2.89 -43.43 16.27
C GLY A 57 -2.81 -42.34 17.34
N SER A 58 -2.66 -42.70 18.62
CA SER A 58 -2.65 -41.72 19.72
C SER A 58 -1.51 -40.71 19.62
N ASN A 59 -0.31 -41.11 19.19
CA ASN A 59 0.78 -40.15 18.98
C ASN A 59 0.56 -39.31 17.71
N ALA A 60 -0.08 -39.85 16.68
CA ALA A 60 -0.50 -39.07 15.52
C ALA A 60 -1.47 -37.92 15.89
N LEU A 61 -2.38 -38.15 16.85
CA LEU A 61 -3.22 -37.08 17.40
C LEU A 61 -2.40 -36.02 18.15
N ARG A 62 -1.39 -36.43 18.90
CA ARG A 62 -0.46 -35.50 19.59
C ARG A 62 0.37 -34.69 18.59
N LEU A 63 0.82 -35.32 17.50
CA LEU A 63 1.53 -34.64 16.40
C LEU A 63 0.63 -33.60 15.74
N ALA A 64 -0.64 -33.92 15.52
CA ALA A 64 -1.62 -32.97 14.97
C ALA A 64 -1.90 -31.80 15.94
N SER A 65 -1.88 -32.04 17.26
CA SER A 65 -2.13 -31.00 18.25
C SER A 65 -0.96 -30.04 18.47
N VAL A 66 0.26 -30.34 18.00
CA VAL A 66 1.43 -29.44 18.08
C VAL A 66 1.13 -28.04 17.56
N TYR A 67 0.29 -27.92 16.52
CA TYR A 67 -0.09 -26.63 15.96
C TYR A 67 -1.00 -25.79 16.87
N THR A 68 -1.71 -26.44 17.79
CA THR A 68 -2.68 -25.83 18.71
C THR A 68 -2.21 -25.77 20.15
N GLU A 69 -1.09 -26.41 20.50
CA GLU A 69 -0.51 -26.34 21.83
C GLU A 69 0.30 -25.05 22.04
N PRO A 70 0.33 -24.51 23.27
CA PRO A 70 1.17 -23.38 23.62
C PRO A 70 2.65 -23.73 23.50
N VAL A 71 3.44 -22.87 22.87
CA VAL A 71 4.87 -23.09 22.72
C VAL A 71 5.67 -22.02 23.42
N ALA A 72 6.59 -22.45 24.29
CA ALA A 72 7.41 -21.57 25.12
C ALA A 72 8.25 -20.60 24.28
N ALA A 73 8.80 -21.07 23.15
CA ALA A 73 9.58 -20.23 22.22
C ALA A 73 8.76 -19.07 21.61
N LEU A 74 7.42 -19.19 21.58
CA LEU A 74 6.52 -18.13 21.13
C LEU A 74 5.98 -17.28 22.28
N GLY A 75 6.48 -17.44 23.50
CA GLY A 75 5.97 -16.74 24.68
C GLY A 75 4.66 -17.32 25.22
N GLY A 76 4.42 -18.62 24.99
CA GLY A 76 3.24 -19.32 25.53
C GLY A 76 1.96 -19.13 24.70
N VAL A 77 2.07 -18.63 23.47
CA VAL A 77 0.97 -18.66 22.49
C VAL A 77 1.06 -19.90 21.61
N THR A 78 -0.06 -20.26 20.99
CA THR A 78 -0.10 -21.35 20.01
C THR A 78 0.47 -20.89 18.66
N MET A 79 0.99 -21.81 17.86
CA MET A 79 1.45 -21.51 16.49
C MET A 79 0.35 -20.89 15.65
N ARG A 80 -0.87 -21.41 15.78
CA ARG A 80 -2.07 -20.89 15.11
C ARG A 80 -2.32 -19.42 15.44
N ASP A 81 -2.26 -19.06 16.72
CA ASP A 81 -2.53 -17.70 17.17
C ASP A 81 -1.41 -16.74 16.74
N PHE A 82 -0.15 -17.19 16.81
CA PHE A 82 1.00 -16.43 16.31
C PHE A 82 0.87 -16.13 14.81
N PHE A 83 0.57 -17.15 14.00
CA PHE A 83 0.38 -16.98 12.57
C PHE A 83 -0.80 -16.06 12.24
N THR A 84 -1.93 -16.24 12.94
CA THR A 84 -3.11 -15.38 12.77
C THR A 84 -2.81 -13.93 13.12
N SER A 85 -2.06 -13.69 14.21
CA SER A 85 -1.62 -12.36 14.63
C SER A 85 -0.71 -11.71 13.59
N LEU A 86 0.25 -12.47 13.04
CA LEU A 86 1.14 -11.98 11.99
C LEU A 86 0.38 -11.55 10.73
N VAL A 87 -0.52 -12.41 10.23
CA VAL A 87 -1.33 -12.11 9.04
C VAL A 87 -2.25 -10.91 9.28
N SER A 88 -2.88 -10.86 10.46
CA SER A 88 -3.72 -9.72 10.87
C SER A 88 -2.91 -8.41 10.91
N GLY A 89 -1.71 -8.44 11.47
CA GLY A 89 -0.82 -7.28 11.53
C GLY A 89 -0.45 -6.74 10.14
N ILE A 90 -0.16 -7.63 9.18
CA ILE A 90 0.08 -7.25 7.78
C ILE A 90 -1.18 -6.63 7.17
N GLY A 91 -2.35 -7.23 7.39
CA GLY A 91 -3.62 -6.70 6.88
C GLY A 91 -3.93 -5.29 7.40
N VAL A 92 -3.71 -5.04 8.70
CA VAL A 92 -3.87 -3.71 9.30
C VAL A 92 -2.86 -2.70 8.70
N ALA A 93 -1.61 -3.12 8.50
CA ALA A 93 -0.59 -2.26 7.90
C ALA A 93 -0.92 -1.89 6.45
N ALA A 94 -1.41 -2.84 5.65
CA ALA A 94 -1.86 -2.61 4.29
C ALA A 94 -3.04 -1.63 4.24
N GLN A 95 -4.08 -1.88 5.04
CA GLN A 95 -5.24 -0.98 5.13
C GLN A 95 -4.84 0.44 5.53
N LYS A 96 -3.88 0.57 6.45
CA LYS A 96 -3.36 1.88 6.87
C LYS A 96 -2.62 2.59 5.71
N ALA A 97 -1.87 1.85 4.91
CA ALA A 97 -1.16 2.41 3.76
C ALA A 97 -2.16 2.91 2.70
N ASP A 98 -3.20 2.13 2.38
CA ASP A 98 -4.24 2.52 1.43
C ASP A 98 -4.97 3.78 1.89
N ASN A 99 -5.44 3.80 3.14
CA ASN A 99 -6.10 4.98 3.71
C ASN A 99 -5.20 6.23 3.67
N MET A 100 -3.89 6.06 3.84
CA MET A 100 -2.93 7.16 3.77
C MET A 100 -2.78 7.69 2.34
N VAL A 101 -2.73 6.79 1.34
CA VAL A 101 -2.70 7.18 -0.07
C VAL A 101 -3.96 7.96 -0.44
N ASP A 102 -5.14 7.46 -0.07
CA ASP A 102 -6.42 8.12 -0.34
C ASP A 102 -6.48 9.52 0.31
N SER A 103 -6.07 9.61 1.57
CA SER A 103 -6.04 10.89 2.29
C SER A 103 -5.10 11.90 1.63
N GLN A 104 -3.93 11.45 1.17
CA GLN A 104 -2.97 12.30 0.47
C GLN A 104 -3.47 12.71 -0.92
N ALA A 105 -4.17 11.83 -1.64
CA ALA A 105 -4.78 12.15 -2.92
C ALA A 105 -5.81 13.29 -2.77
N VAL A 106 -6.69 13.19 -1.76
CA VAL A 106 -7.66 14.24 -1.42
C VAL A 106 -6.96 15.55 -1.06
N LEU A 107 -5.88 15.51 -0.28
CA LEU A 107 -5.11 16.70 0.06
C LEU A 107 -4.49 17.36 -1.18
N VAL A 108 -3.91 16.55 -2.08
CA VAL A 108 -3.33 17.04 -3.34
C VAL A 108 -4.39 17.68 -4.20
N GLU A 109 -5.55 17.06 -4.36
CA GLU A 109 -6.69 17.62 -5.11
C GLU A 109 -7.13 18.97 -4.51
N HIS A 110 -7.27 19.06 -3.19
CA HIS A 110 -7.62 20.34 -2.53
C HIS A 110 -6.56 21.43 -2.77
N LEU A 111 -5.28 21.07 -2.71
CA LEU A 111 -4.19 22.02 -2.96
C LEU A 111 -4.16 22.46 -4.43
N GLN A 112 -4.43 21.56 -5.37
CA GLN A 112 -4.55 21.89 -6.79
C GLN A 112 -5.72 22.83 -7.03
N ASN A 113 -6.91 22.51 -6.53
CA ASN A 113 -8.10 23.38 -6.63
C ASN A 113 -7.85 24.76 -6.01
N ARG A 114 -7.14 24.84 -4.88
CA ARG A 114 -6.80 26.12 -4.25
C ARG A 114 -5.77 26.91 -5.06
N ARG A 115 -4.76 26.23 -5.62
CA ARG A 115 -3.78 26.86 -6.51
C ARG A 115 -4.47 27.42 -7.75
N ASP A 116 -5.35 26.64 -8.35
CA ASP A 116 -6.07 27.01 -9.57
C ASP A 116 -7.12 28.10 -9.29
N GLY A 117 -7.67 28.18 -8.07
CA GLY A 117 -8.53 29.32 -7.67
C GLY A 117 -7.78 30.64 -7.44
N ILE A 118 -6.48 30.60 -7.11
CA ILE A 118 -5.64 31.81 -6.93
C ILE A 118 -4.93 32.19 -8.23
N SER A 119 -4.44 31.19 -8.96
CA SER A 119 -3.61 31.36 -10.16
C SER A 119 -4.41 31.21 -11.45
N GLY A 120 -5.65 30.74 -11.36
CA GLY A 120 -6.56 30.64 -12.47
C GLY A 120 -7.06 32.02 -12.84
N VAL A 121 -6.99 32.31 -14.13
CA VAL A 121 -7.49 33.55 -14.72
C VAL A 121 -8.84 33.23 -15.34
N SER A 122 -9.85 34.06 -15.07
CA SER A 122 -11.14 33.92 -15.73
C SER A 122 -11.01 34.46 -17.16
N LEU A 123 -11.07 33.57 -18.16
CA LEU A 123 -11.02 33.97 -19.57
C LEU A 123 -12.14 34.95 -19.93
N ASP A 124 -13.27 34.90 -19.23
CA ASP A 124 -14.39 35.81 -19.43
C ASP A 124 -14.09 37.22 -18.86
N GLU A 125 -13.45 37.33 -17.69
CA GLU A 125 -13.02 38.63 -17.15
C GLU A 125 -11.92 39.24 -18.02
N GLU A 126 -10.93 38.45 -18.43
CA GLU A 126 -9.87 38.90 -19.34
C GLU A 126 -10.43 39.33 -20.71
N MET A 127 -11.49 38.67 -21.21
CA MET A 127 -12.16 39.06 -22.44
C MET A 127 -12.92 40.38 -22.27
N VAL A 128 -13.61 40.58 -21.14
CA VAL A 128 -14.29 41.84 -20.82
C VAL A 128 -13.27 42.98 -20.72
N ASP A 129 -12.16 42.77 -20.03
CA ASP A 129 -11.09 43.76 -19.92
C ASP A 129 -10.43 44.04 -21.27
N MET A 130 -10.23 43.02 -22.11
CA MET A 130 -9.76 43.19 -23.48
C MET A 130 -10.72 44.06 -24.31
N ILE A 131 -12.02 43.78 -24.28
CA ILE A 131 -13.04 44.57 -24.99
C ILE A 131 -13.02 46.02 -24.47
N ARG A 132 -12.92 46.20 -23.15
CA ARG A 132 -12.82 47.53 -22.53
C ARG A 132 -11.58 48.29 -23.00
N PHE A 133 -10.42 47.65 -23.05
CA PHE A 133 -9.19 48.27 -23.56
C PHE A 133 -9.28 48.60 -25.04
N GLN A 134 -9.87 47.73 -25.86
CA GLN A 134 -10.12 48.00 -27.28
C GLN A 134 -11.05 49.21 -27.47
N GLN A 135 -12.12 49.30 -26.68
CA GLN A 135 -13.05 50.43 -26.75
C GLN A 135 -12.41 51.74 -26.27
N ALA A 136 -11.62 51.69 -25.19
CA ALA A 136 -10.85 52.84 -24.71
C ALA A 136 -9.83 53.30 -25.75
N TYR A 137 -9.14 52.38 -26.43
CA TYR A 137 -8.20 52.70 -27.51
C TYR A 137 -8.91 53.37 -28.69
N ALA A 138 -10.06 52.82 -29.13
CA ALA A 138 -10.86 53.42 -30.19
C ALA A 138 -11.40 54.81 -29.82
N ALA A 139 -11.77 55.03 -28.54
CA ALA A 139 -12.16 56.34 -28.05
C ALA A 139 -10.98 57.32 -28.03
N ALA A 140 -9.81 56.90 -27.56
CA ALA A 140 -8.59 57.70 -27.58
C ALA A 140 -8.18 58.09 -29.01
N ALA A 141 -8.27 57.17 -29.97
CA ALA A 141 -8.01 57.45 -31.38
C ALA A 141 -8.95 58.54 -31.92
N ARG A 142 -10.25 58.50 -31.60
CA ARG A 142 -11.20 59.56 -31.98
C ARG A 142 -10.88 60.90 -31.33
N VAL A 143 -10.43 60.91 -30.08
CA VAL A 143 -9.99 62.14 -29.42
C VAL A 143 -8.78 62.72 -30.13
N VAL A 144 -7.80 61.90 -30.51
CA VAL A 144 -6.63 62.34 -31.30
C VAL A 144 -7.08 62.91 -32.64
N THR A 145 -7.98 62.25 -33.37
CA THR A 145 -8.52 62.78 -34.62
C THR A 145 -9.23 64.13 -34.42
N ALA A 146 -10.04 64.27 -33.38
CA ALA A 146 -10.72 65.54 -33.08
C ALA A 146 -9.72 66.64 -32.70
N MET A 147 -8.63 66.29 -32.01
CA MET A 147 -7.54 67.23 -31.72
C MET A 147 -6.80 67.64 -33.00
N ASP A 148 -6.51 66.71 -33.91
CA ASP A 148 -5.89 67.00 -35.20
C ASP A 148 -6.77 67.93 -36.04
N GLU A 149 -8.09 67.69 -36.08
CA GLU A 149 -9.06 68.57 -36.76
C GLU A 149 -9.14 69.97 -36.13
N ALA A 150 -9.08 70.05 -34.79
CA ALA A 150 -9.05 71.32 -34.08
C ALA A 150 -7.76 72.10 -34.37
N LEU A 151 -6.61 71.42 -34.38
CA LEU A 151 -5.31 72.02 -34.73
C LEU A 151 -5.30 72.49 -36.19
N ASP A 152 -5.79 71.68 -37.13
CA ASP A 152 -5.91 72.07 -38.54
C ASP A 152 -6.81 73.29 -38.70
N THR A 153 -7.95 73.36 -37.98
CA THR A 153 -8.85 74.52 -38.01
C THR A 153 -8.17 75.78 -37.49
N ILE A 154 -7.42 75.71 -36.38
CA ILE A 154 -6.68 76.86 -35.84
C ILE A 154 -5.63 77.35 -36.85
N ILE A 155 -4.86 76.43 -37.42
CA ILE A 155 -3.75 76.75 -38.32
C ILE A 155 -4.25 77.27 -39.67
N SER A 156 -5.22 76.59 -40.29
CA SER A 156 -5.69 76.87 -41.66
C SER A 156 -6.80 77.92 -41.73
N ARG A 157 -7.66 78.05 -40.71
CA ARG A 157 -8.83 78.95 -40.75
C ARG A 157 -8.74 80.19 -39.86
N MET A 158 -7.87 80.20 -38.85
CA MET A 158 -7.61 81.41 -38.04
C MET A 158 -6.28 82.10 -38.37
N GLY A 159 -5.33 81.43 -39.03
CA GLY A 159 -4.05 82.00 -39.45
C GLY A 159 -4.07 82.85 -40.73
N ILE A 160 -5.17 82.85 -41.51
CA ILE A 160 -5.27 83.54 -42.81
C ILE A 160 -6.14 84.80 -42.73
N VAL A 161 -5.97 85.59 -41.67
CA VAL A 161 -6.52 86.95 -41.61
C VAL A 161 -5.36 87.94 -41.69
N GLY A 162 -4.75 88.04 -42.87
CA GLY A 162 -3.59 88.90 -43.06
C GLY A 162 -2.89 88.77 -44.41
N ARG A 163 -3.63 89.06 -45.49
CA ARG A 163 -3.16 89.35 -46.87
C ARG A 163 -2.56 88.20 -47.67
#